data_AF-A0A386C9A5-F1
#
_entry.id   AF-A0A386C9A5-F1
#
_cell.length_a   1.000
_cell.length_b   1.000
_cell.length_c   1.000
_cell.angle_alpha   90.00
_cell.angle_beta   90.00
_cell.angle_gamma   90.00
#
_symmetry.space_group_name_H-M   'P 1'
#
loop_
_entity.id
_entity.type
_entity.pdbx_description
1 polymer ?
#
loop_
_entity_poly.entity_id
_entity_poly.type
_entity_poly.pdbx_seq_one_letter_code
_entity_poly.pdbx_strand_id
1 'polypeptide(L)'
;ETREAVDRSLDIANEQMLGWLEEKVAFGRVMGTDGLPERVRGTGLTVATYAHNVSRNLDPHLHRHNLVLNALEREGRRGKTVGALDAQLLYTYARPAGFVGQRLLRQELTRRLGVRWTRALQQGGRTVNATVGTAEIQGLHDRQMLQAFSTRHVEVQEQLAAMGYSTAAAGA
;
A
#
# COMPACT_ATOMS: atom_id res chain seq x y z
N GLU A 1 4.48 23.55 -9.17
CA GLU A 1 5.40 22.60 -9.82
C GLU A 1 5.77 21.41 -8.92
N THR A 2 6.54 21.56 -7.83
CA THR A 2 6.99 20.40 -7.01
C THR A 2 5.86 19.58 -6.41
N ARG A 3 4.88 20.22 -5.76
CA ARG A 3 3.70 19.52 -5.19
C ARG A 3 2.99 18.65 -6.23
N GLU A 4 2.72 19.25 -7.38
CA GLU A 4 2.05 18.59 -8.48
C GLU A 4 2.86 17.41 -9.03
N ALA A 5 4.18 17.53 -9.10
CA ALA A 5 5.06 16.42 -9.47
C ALA A 5 5.03 15.29 -8.43
N VAL A 6 4.94 15.60 -7.13
CA VAL A 6 4.78 14.62 -6.05
C VAL A 6 3.43 13.92 -6.14
N ASP A 7 2.34 14.69 -6.27
CA ASP A 7 0.98 14.16 -6.39
C ASP A 7 0.86 13.22 -7.61
N ARG A 8 1.35 13.66 -8.79
CA ARG A 8 1.38 12.83 -10.00
C ARG A 8 2.24 11.58 -9.83
N SER A 9 3.38 11.67 -9.16
CA SER A 9 4.23 10.49 -8.89
C SER A 9 3.48 9.44 -8.06
N LEU A 10 2.73 9.89 -7.07
CA LEU A 10 1.94 9.00 -6.22
C LEU A 10 0.77 8.39 -6.98
N ASP A 11 0.05 9.16 -7.80
CA ASP A 11 -1.07 8.65 -8.57
C ASP A 11 -0.62 7.57 -9.56
N ILE A 12 0.49 7.80 -10.28
CA ILE A 12 1.07 6.84 -11.22
C ILE A 12 1.57 5.58 -10.51
N ALA A 13 2.27 5.72 -9.38
CA ALA A 13 2.73 4.59 -8.60
C ALA A 13 1.56 3.77 -8.04
N ASN A 14 0.49 4.44 -7.62
CA ASN A 14 -0.73 3.81 -7.13
C ASN A 14 -1.43 3.02 -8.24
N GLU A 15 -1.61 3.61 -9.41
CA GLU A 15 -2.22 2.96 -10.57
C GLU A 15 -1.45 1.71 -11.01
N GLN A 16 -0.13 1.81 -11.15
CA GLN A 16 0.72 0.66 -11.52
C GLN A 16 0.73 -0.43 -10.44
N MET A 17 0.73 -0.05 -9.16
CA MET A 17 0.61 -1.00 -8.06
C MET A 17 -0.74 -1.71 -8.07
N LEU A 18 -1.84 -1.00 -8.35
CA LEU A 18 -3.17 -1.58 -8.48
C LEU A 18 -3.26 -2.54 -9.66
N GLY A 19 -2.66 -2.21 -10.81
CA GLY A 19 -2.56 -3.13 -11.96
C GLY A 19 -1.80 -4.40 -11.60
N TRP A 20 -0.65 -4.27 -10.92
CA TRP A 20 0.09 -5.44 -10.42
C TRP A 20 -0.74 -6.26 -9.43
N LEU A 21 -1.48 -5.61 -8.53
CA LEU A 21 -2.33 -6.30 -7.55
C LEU A 21 -3.49 -7.03 -8.23
N GLU A 22 -4.14 -6.40 -9.21
CA GLU A 22 -5.23 -6.98 -10.00
C GLU A 22 -4.82 -8.32 -10.64
N GLU A 23 -3.62 -8.41 -11.22
CA GLU A 23 -3.10 -9.67 -11.76
C GLU A 23 -3.04 -10.81 -10.75
N LYS A 24 -2.86 -10.49 -9.46
CA LYS A 24 -2.73 -11.48 -8.38
C LYS A 24 -4.05 -11.80 -7.70
N VAL A 25 -5.01 -10.87 -7.67
CA VAL A 25 -6.18 -10.97 -6.79
C VAL A 25 -7.52 -10.92 -7.51
N ALA A 26 -7.57 -10.67 -8.82
CA ALA A 26 -8.81 -10.66 -9.61
C ALA A 26 -9.34 -12.09 -9.84
N PHE A 27 -9.74 -12.75 -8.76
CA PHE A 27 -10.33 -14.07 -8.75
C PHE A 27 -11.61 -14.05 -7.94
N GLY A 28 -12.59 -14.83 -8.40
CA GLY A 28 -13.82 -15.13 -7.65
C GLY A 28 -14.01 -16.64 -7.52
N ARG A 29 -15.18 -17.05 -7.06
CA ARG A 29 -15.56 -18.47 -6.97
C ARG A 29 -16.83 -18.76 -7.75
N VAL A 30 -16.89 -19.91 -8.40
CA VAL A 30 -18.09 -20.44 -9.07
C VAL A 30 -18.35 -21.87 -8.59
N MET A 31 -19.53 -22.41 -8.87
CA MET A 31 -19.83 -23.80 -8.52
C MET A 31 -19.32 -24.74 -9.62
N GLY A 32 -18.39 -25.64 -9.28
CA GLY A 32 -17.84 -26.68 -10.14
C GLY A 32 -18.87 -27.73 -10.57
N THR A 33 -18.49 -28.61 -11.49
CA THR A 33 -19.35 -29.69 -12.01
C THR A 33 -19.58 -30.80 -10.98
N ASP A 34 -18.62 -30.98 -10.07
CA ASP A 34 -18.68 -31.85 -8.89
C ASP A 34 -19.50 -31.25 -7.73
N GLY A 35 -20.01 -30.03 -7.89
CA GLY A 35 -20.76 -29.33 -6.85
C GLY A 35 -19.87 -28.66 -5.78
N LEU A 36 -18.56 -28.57 -6.00
CA LEU A 36 -17.63 -27.89 -5.10
C LEU A 36 -17.28 -26.49 -5.62
N PRO A 37 -17.00 -25.50 -4.74
CA PRO A 37 -16.54 -24.18 -5.18
C PRO A 37 -15.17 -24.24 -5.86
N GLU A 38 -15.07 -23.67 -7.05
CA GLU A 38 -13.85 -23.54 -7.83
C GLU A 38 -13.44 -22.07 -7.95
N ARG A 39 -12.13 -21.79 -7.82
CA ARG A 39 -11.59 -20.44 -8.04
C ARG A 39 -11.41 -20.21 -9.53
N VAL A 40 -11.94 -19.10 -10.02
CA VAL A 40 -11.83 -18.69 -11.42
C VAL A 40 -11.33 -17.26 -11.54
N ARG A 41 -10.59 -16.99 -12.62
CA ARG A 41 -10.09 -15.64 -12.94
C ARG A 41 -11.28 -14.75 -13.34
N GLY A 42 -11.28 -13.52 -12.83
CA GLY A 42 -12.19 -12.46 -13.25
C GLY A 42 -11.59 -11.51 -14.27
N THR A 43 -12.43 -10.61 -14.76
CA THR A 43 -12.04 -9.58 -15.74
C THR A 43 -11.12 -8.51 -15.15
N GLY A 44 -11.19 -8.24 -13.85
CA GLY A 44 -10.37 -7.25 -13.17
C GLY A 44 -10.95 -6.79 -11.84
N LEU A 45 -10.38 -5.73 -11.28
CA LEU A 45 -10.85 -5.03 -10.10
C LEU A 45 -11.61 -3.77 -10.48
N THR A 46 -12.65 -3.43 -9.70
CA THR A 46 -13.24 -2.09 -9.72
C THR A 46 -12.79 -1.36 -8.46
N VAL A 47 -12.10 -0.23 -8.63
CA VAL A 47 -11.46 0.50 -7.53
C VAL A 47 -11.82 1.98 -7.60
N ALA A 48 -12.29 2.54 -6.49
CA ALA A 48 -12.44 3.98 -6.31
C ALA A 48 -11.28 4.53 -5.48
N THR A 49 -10.55 5.52 -6.01
CA THR A 49 -9.35 6.08 -5.38
C THR A 49 -9.62 7.47 -4.84
N TYR A 50 -9.38 7.68 -3.55
CA TYR A 50 -9.54 8.97 -2.87
C TYR A 50 -8.20 9.50 -2.37
N ALA A 51 -7.87 10.74 -2.74
CA ALA A 51 -6.61 11.38 -2.40
C ALA A 51 -6.73 12.23 -1.14
N HIS A 52 -5.90 11.95 -0.14
CA HIS A 52 -5.76 12.74 1.08
C HIS A 52 -4.30 13.16 1.28
N ASN A 53 -4.09 14.29 1.97
CA ASN A 53 -2.78 14.90 2.16
C ASN A 53 -2.42 15.20 3.62
N VAL A 54 -3.31 14.89 4.57
CA VAL A 54 -3.11 15.16 5.99
C VAL A 54 -3.43 13.93 6.84
N SER A 55 -2.74 13.81 7.96
CA SER A 55 -3.00 12.78 8.97
C SER A 55 -4.20 13.17 9.84
N ARG A 56 -4.61 12.27 10.74
CA ARG A 56 -5.63 12.59 11.77
C ARG A 56 -5.22 13.78 12.65
N ASN A 57 -3.92 13.96 12.85
CA ASN A 57 -3.35 15.04 13.65
C ASN A 57 -2.96 16.25 12.78
N LEU A 58 -3.41 16.27 11.52
CA LEU A 58 -3.12 17.33 10.55
C LEU A 58 -1.66 17.46 10.12
N ASP A 59 -0.83 16.46 10.44
CA ASP A 59 0.53 16.36 9.87
C ASP A 59 0.48 16.16 8.35
N PRO A 60 1.46 16.64 7.57
CA PRO A 60 1.60 16.30 6.16
C PRO A 60 1.70 14.79 5.97
N HIS A 61 0.69 14.18 5.37
CA HIS A 61 0.62 12.73 5.18
C HIS A 61 -0.14 12.40 3.90
N LEU A 62 0.59 12.35 2.79
CA LEU A 62 0.04 12.04 1.49
C LEU A 62 -0.30 10.55 1.37
N HIS A 63 -1.56 10.23 1.13
CA HIS A 63 -2.02 8.84 0.97
C HIS A 63 -3.21 8.74 0.01
N ARG A 64 -3.45 7.51 -0.47
CA ARG A 64 -4.59 7.15 -1.32
C ARG A 64 -5.40 6.06 -0.63
N HIS A 65 -6.71 6.28 -0.51
CA HIS A 65 -7.64 5.21 -0.15
C HIS A 65 -8.17 4.57 -1.43
N ASN A 66 -7.76 3.32 -1.66
CA ASN A 66 -8.26 2.51 -2.77
C ASN A 66 -9.38 1.60 -2.26
N LEU A 67 -10.63 1.98 -2.51
CA LEU A 67 -11.80 1.18 -2.16
C LEU A 67 -12.04 0.16 -3.27
N VAL A 68 -11.67 -1.09 -3.00
CA VAL A 68 -11.88 -2.22 -3.92
C VAL A 68 -13.30 -2.75 -3.75
N LEU A 69 -14.10 -2.68 -4.81
CA LEU A 69 -15.45 -3.24 -4.80
C LEU A 69 -15.38 -4.76 -4.63
N ASN A 70 -16.16 -5.33 -3.70
CA ASN A 70 -16.28 -6.78 -3.54
C ASN A 70 -17.19 -7.41 -4.61
N ALA A 71 -16.89 -7.13 -5.88
CA ALA A 71 -17.57 -7.67 -7.03
C ALA A 71 -16.62 -7.68 -8.23
N LEU A 72 -16.69 -8.74 -9.02
CA LEU A 72 -16.02 -8.86 -10.31
C LEU A 72 -16.90 -9.64 -11.29
N GLU A 73 -16.75 -9.35 -12.58
CA GLU A 73 -17.26 -10.23 -13.64
C GLU A 73 -16.31 -11.43 -13.79
N ARG A 74 -16.88 -12.64 -13.84
CA ARG A 74 -16.17 -13.88 -14.09
C ARG A 74 -16.98 -14.81 -14.98
N GLU A 75 -16.29 -15.70 -15.66
CA GLU A 75 -16.93 -16.75 -16.44
C GLU A 75 -17.46 -17.85 -15.51
N GLY A 76 -18.76 -18.13 -15.61
CA GLY A 76 -19.41 -19.22 -14.90
C GLY A 76 -20.04 -20.21 -15.87
N ARG A 77 -20.61 -21.30 -15.35
CA ARG A 77 -21.21 -22.36 -16.19
C ARG A 77 -22.36 -21.90 -17.08
N ARG A 78 -23.02 -20.79 -16.73
CA ARG A 78 -24.17 -20.22 -17.47
C ARG A 78 -23.78 -18.97 -18.25
N GLY A 79 -22.49 -18.76 -18.49
CA GLY A 79 -21.93 -17.55 -19.08
C GLY A 79 -21.36 -16.60 -18.02
N LYS A 80 -21.15 -15.36 -18.45
CA LYS A 80 -20.66 -14.27 -17.60
C LYS A 80 -21.59 -13.99 -16.43
N THR A 81 -21.01 -13.94 -15.23
CA THR A 81 -21.72 -13.62 -13.99
C THR A 81 -20.92 -12.64 -13.14
N VAL A 82 -21.60 -11.88 -12.29
CA VAL A 82 -20.96 -11.00 -11.29
C VAL A 82 -21.06 -11.64 -9.91
N GLY A 83 -20.06 -11.41 -9.07
CA GLY A 83 -20.06 -11.87 -7.68
C GLY A 83 -18.76 -11.57 -6.97
N ALA A 84 -18.65 -12.03 -5.73
CA ALA A 84 -17.61 -11.60 -4.80
C ALA A 84 -16.19 -11.98 -5.24
N LEU A 85 -15.25 -11.11 -4.84
CA LEU A 85 -13.82 -11.39 -4.86
C LEU A 85 -13.49 -12.50 -3.87
N ASP A 86 -12.49 -13.31 -4.22
CA ASP A 86 -11.78 -14.11 -3.24
C ASP A 86 -10.87 -13.19 -2.39
N ALA A 87 -11.48 -12.51 -1.42
CA ALA A 87 -10.83 -11.49 -0.61
C ALA A 87 -9.64 -12.03 0.22
N GLN A 88 -9.49 -13.36 0.37
CA GLN A 88 -8.32 -13.95 1.01
C GLN A 88 -7.02 -13.57 0.28
N LEU A 89 -7.08 -13.44 -1.04
CA LEU A 89 -5.92 -13.01 -1.83
C LEU A 89 -5.49 -11.58 -1.52
N LEU A 90 -6.43 -10.69 -1.17
CA LEU A 90 -6.08 -9.33 -0.76
C LEU A 90 -5.23 -9.33 0.51
N TYR A 91 -5.57 -10.15 1.52
CA TYR A 91 -4.75 -10.26 2.73
C TYR A 91 -3.34 -10.81 2.43
N THR A 92 -3.24 -11.77 1.51
CA THR A 92 -1.95 -12.35 1.11
C THR A 92 -1.08 -11.33 0.35
N TYR A 93 -1.67 -10.56 -0.57
CA TYR A 93 -0.91 -9.71 -1.50
C TYR A 93 -0.86 -8.23 -1.12
N ALA A 94 -1.60 -7.75 -0.11
CA ALA A 94 -1.58 -6.35 0.32
C ALA A 94 -0.17 -5.88 0.72
N ARG A 95 0.58 -6.69 1.47
CA ARG A 95 1.94 -6.34 1.90
C ARG A 95 2.93 -6.31 0.72
N PRO A 96 2.99 -7.34 -0.15
CA PRO A 96 3.73 -7.27 -1.41
C PRO A 96 3.37 -6.05 -2.29
N ALA A 97 2.08 -5.73 -2.43
CA ALA A 97 1.63 -4.57 -3.19
C ALA A 97 2.17 -3.25 -2.60
N GLY A 98 2.23 -3.15 -1.27
CA GLY A 98 2.88 -2.04 -0.58
C GLY A 98 4.34 -1.84 -1.00
N PHE A 99 5.13 -2.92 -1.11
CA PHE A 99 6.52 -2.84 -1.58
C PHE A 99 6.62 -2.43 -3.05
N VAL A 100 5.72 -2.95 -3.91
CA VAL A 100 5.62 -2.57 -5.32
C VAL A 100 5.33 -1.08 -5.46
N GLY A 101 4.30 -0.59 -4.77
CA GLY A 101 3.92 0.83 -4.78
C GLY A 101 5.04 1.74 -4.26
N GLN A 102 5.69 1.38 -3.15
CA GLN A 102 6.82 2.15 -2.61
C GLN A 102 7.98 2.23 -3.61
N ARG A 103 8.33 1.12 -4.27
CA ARG A 103 9.38 1.10 -5.29
C ARG A 103 9.04 2.00 -6.48
N LEU A 104 7.81 1.89 -6.99
CA LEU A 104 7.34 2.68 -8.14
C LEU A 104 7.30 4.18 -7.82
N LEU A 105 6.83 4.54 -6.62
CA LEU A 105 6.83 5.92 -6.14
C LEU A 105 8.24 6.49 -6.11
N ARG A 106 9.21 5.73 -5.59
CA ARG A 106 10.62 6.15 -5.58
C ARG A 106 11.16 6.38 -6.99
N GLN A 107 10.85 5.48 -7.92
CA GLN A 107 11.25 5.61 -9.32
C GLN A 107 10.66 6.86 -9.96
N GLU A 108 9.36 7.12 -9.79
CA GLU A 108 8.70 8.31 -10.35
C GLU A 108 9.25 9.61 -9.77
N LEU A 109 9.44 9.68 -8.44
CA LEU A 109 9.99 10.87 -7.78
C LEU A 109 11.44 11.12 -8.20
N THR A 110 12.29 10.09 -8.29
CA THR A 110 13.66 10.24 -8.78
C THR A 110 13.67 10.71 -10.23
N ARG A 111 12.80 10.15 -11.10
CA ARG A 111 12.72 10.53 -12.51
C ARG A 111 12.26 11.98 -12.71
N ARG A 112 11.27 12.44 -11.93
CA ARG A 112 10.63 13.76 -12.10
C ARG A 112 11.35 14.88 -11.36
N LEU A 113 11.90 14.58 -10.18
CA LEU A 113 12.43 15.60 -9.26
C LEU A 113 13.92 15.41 -8.95
N GLY A 114 14.56 14.36 -9.48
CA GLY A 114 15.99 14.10 -9.25
C GLY A 114 16.33 13.72 -7.81
N VAL A 115 15.34 13.40 -6.98
CA VAL A 115 15.58 13.06 -5.56
C VAL A 115 16.33 11.75 -5.43
N ARG A 116 17.20 11.69 -4.42
CA ARG A 116 17.96 10.50 -4.04
C ARG A 116 17.40 9.90 -2.76
N TRP A 117 17.64 8.62 -2.55
CA TRP A 117 17.07 7.85 -1.43
C TRP A 117 18.16 7.40 -0.45
N THR A 118 17.82 7.34 0.83
CA THR A 118 18.70 6.74 1.84
C THR A 118 18.95 5.26 1.53
N ARG A 119 20.12 4.75 1.91
CA ARG A 119 20.47 3.31 1.77
C ARG A 119 20.19 2.50 3.03
N ALA A 120 20.09 3.20 4.17
CA ALA A 120 19.77 2.62 5.46
C ALA A 120 18.90 3.57 6.28
N LEU A 121 18.04 3.02 7.14
CA LEU A 121 17.23 3.76 8.11
C LEU A 121 17.39 3.17 9.51
N GLN A 122 17.12 3.99 10.52
CA GLN A 122 16.99 3.53 11.91
C GLN A 122 15.53 3.25 12.21
N GLN A 123 15.18 1.98 12.43
CA GLN A 123 13.81 1.55 12.75
C GLN A 123 13.83 0.61 13.95
N GLY A 124 13.12 0.97 15.02
CA GLY A 124 13.06 0.15 16.25
C GLY A 124 14.44 -0.14 16.87
N GLY A 125 15.37 0.80 16.79
CA GLY A 125 16.74 0.64 17.30
C GLY A 125 17.66 -0.20 16.41
N ARG A 126 17.23 -0.56 15.20
CA ARG A 126 18.00 -1.35 14.23
C ARG A 126 18.24 -0.58 12.94
N THR A 127 19.43 -0.77 12.38
CA THR A 127 19.74 -0.34 11.00
C THR A 127 19.07 -1.30 10.02
N VAL A 128 18.12 -0.81 9.22
CA VAL A 128 17.43 -1.58 8.19
C VAL A 128 17.87 -1.15 6.80
N ASN A 129 17.95 -2.10 5.86
CA ASN A 129 18.28 -1.81 4.46
C ASN A 129 17.09 -1.12 3.76
N ALA A 130 17.25 0.16 3.45
CA ALA A 130 16.22 0.99 2.83
C ALA A 130 16.04 0.70 1.33
N THR A 131 16.94 -0.08 0.72
CA THR A 131 16.89 -0.42 -0.70
C THR A 131 15.75 -1.39 -1.03
N VAL A 132 15.34 -2.23 -0.05
CA VAL A 132 14.37 -3.31 -0.22
C VAL A 132 13.02 -3.00 0.46
N GLY A 133 12.89 -1.84 1.10
CA GLY A 133 11.72 -1.50 1.90
C GLY A 133 11.43 0.00 1.94
N THR A 134 11.03 0.50 3.10
CA THR A 134 10.83 1.93 3.36
C THR A 134 12.16 2.69 3.21
N ALA A 135 12.11 3.87 2.61
CA ALA A 135 13.27 4.74 2.43
C ALA A 135 12.85 6.20 2.58
N GLU A 136 13.80 7.03 2.99
CA GLU A 136 13.61 8.46 3.12
C GLU A 136 14.38 9.19 2.01
N ILE A 137 13.96 10.43 1.69
CA ILE A 137 14.66 11.26 0.72
C ILE A 137 15.96 11.79 1.35
N GLN A 138 17.07 11.69 0.62
CA GLN A 138 18.33 12.31 1.02
C GLN A 138 18.16 13.83 1.13
N GLY A 139 18.50 14.41 2.28
CA GLY A 139 18.24 15.82 2.62
C GLY A 139 16.97 16.05 3.44
N LEU A 140 16.05 15.08 3.52
CA LEU A 140 14.82 15.14 4.33
C LEU A 140 14.70 13.99 5.35
N HIS A 141 15.81 13.33 5.66
CA HIS A 141 15.87 12.15 6.53
C HIS A 141 16.36 12.48 7.95
N ASP A 142 16.37 13.76 8.33
CA ASP A 142 16.68 14.14 9.69
C ASP A 142 15.61 13.60 10.65
N ARG A 143 16.05 12.98 11.74
CA ARG A 143 15.14 12.27 12.64
C ARG A 143 14.24 13.22 13.43
N GLN A 144 14.75 14.37 13.83
CA GLN A 144 13.97 15.36 14.58
C GLN A 144 12.90 15.97 13.70
N MET A 145 13.26 16.30 12.45
CA MET A 145 12.32 16.76 11.43
C MET A 145 11.20 15.73 11.18
N LEU A 146 11.55 14.48 10.90
CA LEU A 146 10.56 13.43 10.62
C LEU A 146 9.63 13.20 11.82
N GLN A 147 10.17 13.22 13.04
CA GLN A 147 9.37 13.06 14.26
C GLN A 147 8.41 14.24 14.48
N ALA A 148 8.82 15.47 14.16
CA ALA A 148 8.00 16.66 14.29
C ALA A 148 6.73 16.62 13.40
N PHE A 149 6.77 15.91 12.28
CA PHE A 149 5.63 15.69 11.39
C PHE A 149 5.01 14.29 11.49
N SER A 150 5.30 13.56 12.58
CA SER A 150 4.80 12.20 12.81
C SER A 150 4.09 12.10 14.17
N THR A 151 3.30 13.12 14.54
CA THR A 151 2.70 13.22 15.88
C THR A 151 1.80 12.02 16.21
N ARG A 152 1.04 11.53 15.21
CA ARG A 152 0.21 10.34 15.37
C ARG A 152 1.04 9.08 15.67
N HIS A 153 2.25 8.97 15.12
CA HIS A 153 3.14 7.85 15.42
C HIS A 153 3.64 7.91 16.87
N VAL A 154 3.95 9.11 17.37
CA VAL A 154 4.38 9.34 18.76
C VAL A 154 3.29 8.89 19.73
N GLU A 155 2.04 9.32 19.53
CA GLU A 155 0.90 8.87 20.33
C GLU A 155 0.75 7.35 20.34
N VAL A 156 0.94 6.68 19.18
CA VAL A 156 0.90 5.21 19.10
C VAL A 156 2.01 4.59 19.93
N GLN A 157 3.24 5.13 19.87
CA GLN A 157 4.35 4.62 20.68
C GLN A 157 4.08 4.78 22.18
N GLU A 158 3.57 5.93 22.61
CA GLU A 158 3.25 6.21 24.01
C GLU A 158 2.17 5.25 24.54
N GLN A 159 1.13 5.01 23.73
CA GLN A 159 0.08 4.06 24.09
C GLN A 159 0.59 2.62 24.16
N LEU A 160 1.41 2.18 23.20
CA LEU A 160 2.04 0.85 23.25
C LEU A 160 2.92 0.70 24.49
N ALA A 161 3.73 1.71 24.80
CA ALA A 161 4.60 1.71 25.98
C ALA A 161 3.79 1.67 27.29
N ALA A 162 2.68 2.41 27.38
CA ALA A 162 1.78 2.38 28.53
C ALA A 162 1.15 0.99 28.74
N MET A 163 0.98 0.22 27.67
CA MET A 163 0.50 -1.16 27.70
C MET A 163 1.62 -2.20 27.90
N GLY A 164 2.88 -1.78 28.06
CA GLY A 164 4.03 -2.66 28.21
C GLY A 164 4.53 -3.31 26.92
N TYR A 165 4.06 -2.83 25.75
CA TYR A 165 4.49 -3.31 24.43
C TYR A 165 5.52 -2.38 23.80
N SER A 166 6.28 -2.92 22.83
CA SER A 166 7.10 -2.14 21.91
C SER A 166 6.69 -2.43 20.47
N THR A 167 6.99 -1.50 19.56
CA THR A 167 6.74 -1.68 18.12
C THR A 167 7.46 -2.88 17.51
N ALA A 168 8.56 -3.33 18.11
CA ALA A 168 9.24 -4.56 17.69
C ALA A 168 8.49 -5.84 18.10
N ALA A 169 7.69 -5.77 19.16
CA ALA A 169 6.93 -6.90 19.69
C ALA A 169 5.50 -7.01 19.10
N ALA A 170 4.93 -5.91 18.63
CA ALA A 170 3.55 -5.88 18.10
C ALA A 170 3.41 -6.31 16.62
N GLY A 171 4.54 -6.54 15.93
CA GLY A 171 4.58 -6.96 14.52
C GLY A 171 5.05 -8.39 14.28
N ALA A 172 5.24 -9.17 15.35
CA ALA A 172 5.56 -10.60 15.34
C ALA A 172 4.32 -11.40 15.71
#